data_AF-A0A2E5BZY9-F1
#
_entry.id   AF-A0A2E5BZY9-F1
#
_cell.length_a   1.000
_cell.length_b   1.000
_cell.length_c   1.000
_cell.angle_alpha   90.00
_cell.angle_beta   90.00
_cell.angle_gamma   90.00
#
_symmetry.space_group_name_H-M   'P 1'
#
loop_
_entity.id
_entity.type
_entity.pdbx_description
1 polymer ?
#
loop_
_entity_poly.entity_id
_entity_poly.type
_entity_poly.pdbx_seq_one_letter_code
_entity_poly.pdbx_strand_id
1 'polypeptide(L)'
;MSDSSNKPWTVWYSTESFSRWVIGNTELQKFQANGSLQSRKLYDSDASNPRHFHAMPTHLKNILYLDSPDIIIEFQGKPILSLEISTEAGTGHNVFQRFSRLIAAVENDVPAFYVYPEASWIPRAVNSSWDVINPSIFKAIEEAIYIHSIPILLFYYPTDFQGDRLKPPTSSPKGHQFDKEYTGQPYAQDLEMQKLFECVNVVIEQRLNGDTESTKNLKNIRAIRDQISWMKDELREKNFYERTWSPITATEVISTDTLLNHIYQSSKKYKMPEGSLLSSRKETLIYKVGSKFRGDPYPGALVAIDYLKCRNGRTFEDRDLNLVMAWGSSGSQGIEVAEDYISIHGTDDHSVSRFVGDVVNTYNGQNRVLLNRSYHELSSSEISRYMMQVRFGTTFTKQKHIRVYSQFCDAMLFHDGVLWREG
;
A
#
# COMPACT_ATOMS: atom_id res chain seq x y z
N MET A 1 36.22 16.15 6.47
CA MET A 1 35.14 15.78 5.55
C MET A 1 35.61 14.57 4.77
N SER A 2 35.17 13.37 5.14
CA SER A 2 35.49 12.16 4.37
C SER A 2 34.80 12.24 3.02
N ASP A 3 35.50 11.93 1.95
CA ASP A 3 35.00 11.95 0.57
C ASP A 3 33.79 11.00 0.41
N SER A 4 32.58 11.54 0.60
CA SER A 4 31.32 10.80 0.53
C SER A 4 30.94 10.43 -0.90
N SER A 5 31.68 10.92 -1.91
CA SER A 5 31.42 10.70 -3.32
C SER A 5 31.60 9.24 -3.77
N ASN A 6 32.33 8.44 -3.00
CA ASN A 6 32.65 7.03 -3.30
C ASN A 6 31.83 6.01 -2.48
N LYS A 7 30.83 6.45 -1.71
CA LYS A 7 30.00 5.54 -0.91
C LYS A 7 28.96 4.83 -1.79
N PRO A 8 28.67 3.53 -1.58
CA PRO A 8 27.82 2.76 -2.47
C PRO A 8 26.34 3.14 -2.36
N TRP A 9 25.72 3.35 -3.51
CA TRP A 9 24.29 3.57 -3.70
C TRP A 9 23.66 2.39 -4.44
N THR A 10 22.42 2.05 -4.10
CA THR A 10 21.65 1.07 -4.86
C THR A 10 20.25 1.62 -5.13
N VAL A 11 19.81 1.57 -6.39
CA VAL A 11 18.41 1.80 -6.79
C VAL A 11 17.80 0.47 -7.13
N TRP A 12 16.92 -0.02 -6.25
CA TRP A 12 16.14 -1.23 -6.48
C TRP A 12 14.88 -0.87 -7.24
N TYR A 13 14.55 -1.60 -8.31
CA TYR A 13 13.44 -1.24 -9.19
C TYR A 13 12.54 -2.41 -9.58
N SER A 14 11.23 -2.19 -9.57
CA SER A 14 10.26 -3.06 -10.23
C SER A 14 10.24 -2.77 -11.73
N THR A 15 10.22 -1.49 -12.13
CA THR A 15 10.21 -1.06 -13.53
C THR A 15 11.48 -0.28 -13.85
N GLU A 16 12.28 -0.78 -14.80
CA GLU A 16 13.59 -0.20 -15.10
C GLU A 16 13.48 1.22 -15.69
N SER A 17 12.52 1.48 -16.58
CA SER A 17 12.33 2.82 -17.17
C SER A 17 12.04 3.89 -16.12
N PHE A 18 11.23 3.56 -15.11
CA PHE A 18 10.96 4.47 -13.99
C PHE A 18 12.23 4.74 -13.17
N SER A 19 13.03 3.71 -12.91
CA SER A 19 14.31 3.90 -12.20
C SER A 19 15.28 4.79 -12.96
N ARG A 20 15.37 4.64 -14.29
CA ARG A 20 16.22 5.48 -15.14
C ARG A 20 15.75 6.93 -15.15
N TRP A 21 14.44 7.16 -15.18
CA TRP A 21 13.85 8.50 -15.12
C TRP A 21 14.13 9.19 -13.79
N VAL A 22 13.97 8.48 -12.67
CA VAL A 22 14.33 9.03 -11.35
C VAL A 22 15.84 9.33 -11.28
N ILE A 23 16.69 8.40 -11.72
CA ILE A 23 18.15 8.60 -11.68
C ILE A 23 18.56 9.80 -12.53
N GLY A 24 18.09 9.89 -13.77
CA GLY A 24 18.49 10.94 -14.72
C GLY A 24 17.98 12.34 -14.39
N ASN A 25 16.97 12.46 -13.52
CA ASN A 25 16.42 13.75 -13.11
C ASN A 25 16.76 14.14 -11.66
N THR A 26 17.64 13.39 -10.99
CA THR A 26 18.04 13.66 -9.60
C THR A 26 19.56 13.65 -9.45
N GLU A 27 20.04 13.96 -8.25
CA GLU A 27 21.45 13.90 -7.87
C GLU A 27 22.05 12.49 -7.99
N LEU A 28 21.20 11.45 -8.08
CA LEU A 28 21.62 10.08 -8.36
C LEU A 28 22.42 9.93 -9.65
N GLN A 29 22.18 10.76 -10.66
CA GLN A 29 22.96 10.73 -11.91
C GLN A 29 24.47 10.93 -11.66
N LYS A 30 24.84 11.72 -10.64
CA LYS A 30 26.25 11.98 -10.31
C LYS A 30 26.92 10.72 -9.76
N PHE A 31 26.20 9.96 -8.94
CA PHE A 31 26.65 8.67 -8.41
C PHE A 31 26.64 7.56 -9.47
N GLN A 32 25.76 7.66 -10.48
CA GLN A 32 25.82 6.78 -11.63
C GLN A 32 27.06 7.08 -12.49
N ALA A 33 27.32 8.36 -12.78
CA ALA A 33 28.45 8.78 -13.61
C ALA A 33 29.81 8.42 -13.00
N ASN A 34 29.95 8.45 -11.67
CA ASN A 34 31.18 8.08 -10.98
C ASN A 34 31.27 6.57 -10.64
N GLY A 35 30.28 5.76 -11.01
CA GLY A 35 30.26 4.31 -10.80
C GLY A 35 29.92 3.85 -9.38
N SER A 36 29.53 4.75 -8.47
CA SER A 36 29.15 4.39 -7.09
C SER A 36 27.70 3.94 -6.94
N LEU A 37 26.86 4.15 -7.96
CA LEU A 37 25.46 3.71 -7.99
C LEU A 37 25.27 2.43 -8.80
N GLN A 38 24.55 1.48 -8.21
CA GLN A 38 24.08 0.27 -8.87
C GLN A 38 22.57 0.27 -9.01
N SER A 39 22.06 -0.13 -10.18
CA SER A 39 20.64 -0.41 -10.35
C SER A 39 20.41 -1.92 -10.26
N ARG A 40 19.44 -2.36 -9.45
CA ARG A 40 19.14 -3.78 -9.25
C ARG A 40 17.64 -4.06 -9.36
N LYS A 41 17.28 -5.18 -9.98
CA LYS A 41 15.89 -5.62 -10.02
C LYS A 41 15.38 -5.88 -8.60
N LEU A 42 14.23 -5.32 -8.28
CA LEU A 42 13.45 -5.63 -7.10
C LEU A 42 12.54 -6.81 -7.43
N TYR A 43 12.76 -7.93 -6.75
CA TYR A 43 11.89 -9.10 -6.85
C TYR A 43 10.75 -8.93 -5.83
N ASP A 44 9.52 -8.90 -6.33
CA ASP A 44 8.30 -8.52 -5.62
C ASP A 44 7.84 -9.54 -4.57
N SER A 45 7.96 -10.84 -4.85
CA SER A 45 7.59 -11.88 -3.88
C SER A 45 8.23 -13.25 -4.19
N ASP A 46 8.20 -14.15 -3.21
CA ASP A 46 8.58 -15.56 -3.43
C ASP A 46 7.57 -16.27 -4.35
N ALA A 47 6.30 -15.85 -4.32
CA ALA A 47 5.25 -16.44 -5.14
C ALA A 47 5.46 -16.24 -6.65
N SER A 48 5.94 -15.06 -7.03
CA SER A 48 6.19 -14.66 -8.42
C SER A 48 7.64 -14.88 -8.85
N ASN A 49 8.61 -14.72 -7.93
CA ASN A 49 10.04 -14.78 -8.22
C ASN A 49 10.82 -15.74 -7.29
N PRO A 50 10.46 -17.03 -7.21
CA PRO A 50 10.99 -17.97 -6.22
C PRO A 50 12.51 -18.18 -6.31
N ARG A 51 13.09 -18.06 -7.52
CA ARG A 51 14.53 -18.26 -7.76
C ARG A 51 15.41 -17.11 -7.31
N HIS A 52 14.84 -15.92 -7.08
CA HIS A 52 15.63 -14.72 -6.81
C HIS A 52 15.22 -14.02 -5.52
N PHE A 53 13.94 -14.08 -5.14
CA PHE A 53 13.43 -13.38 -3.96
C PHE A 53 14.16 -13.79 -2.67
N HIS A 54 14.53 -15.06 -2.53
CA HIS A 54 15.22 -15.53 -1.33
C HIS A 54 16.59 -14.85 -1.11
N ALA A 55 17.26 -14.42 -2.18
CA ALA A 55 18.53 -13.71 -2.12
C ALA A 55 18.38 -12.21 -1.83
N MET A 56 17.15 -11.66 -1.84
CA MET A 56 16.92 -10.26 -1.48
C MET A 56 17.33 -10.00 -0.02
N PRO A 57 18.01 -8.88 0.26
CA PRO A 57 18.34 -8.44 1.62
C PRO A 57 17.11 -8.40 2.54
N THR A 58 17.31 -8.74 3.82
CA THR A 58 16.20 -8.81 4.80
C THR A 58 15.54 -7.45 5.00
N HIS A 59 16.31 -6.37 5.06
CA HIS A 59 15.75 -5.02 5.25
C HIS A 59 14.84 -4.58 4.10
N LEU A 60 15.08 -5.06 2.87
CA LEU A 60 14.16 -4.82 1.75
C LEU A 60 12.92 -5.70 1.87
N LYS A 61 13.08 -6.98 2.22
CA LYS A 61 11.93 -7.87 2.48
C LYS A 61 10.97 -7.31 3.51
N ASN A 62 11.48 -6.60 4.54
CA ASN A 62 10.65 -5.94 5.53
C ASN A 62 9.80 -4.80 4.94
N ILE A 63 10.23 -4.14 3.87
CA ILE A 63 9.43 -3.14 3.14
C ILE A 63 8.45 -3.82 2.17
N LEU A 64 8.78 -5.00 1.66
CA LEU A 64 7.98 -5.75 0.67
C LEU A 64 6.87 -6.61 1.30
N TYR A 65 6.76 -6.63 2.62
CA TYR A 65 5.96 -7.63 3.34
C TYR A 65 4.44 -7.56 3.04
N LEU A 66 3.93 -6.37 2.70
CA LEU A 66 2.55 -6.19 2.23
C LEU A 66 2.46 -6.34 0.71
N ASP A 67 3.18 -5.48 0.00
CA ASP A 67 3.26 -5.46 -1.45
C ASP A 67 4.57 -4.80 -1.90
N SER A 68 5.02 -5.07 -3.12
CA SER A 68 6.30 -4.53 -3.60
C SER A 68 6.16 -3.09 -4.06
N PRO A 69 7.06 -2.19 -3.62
CA PRO A 69 7.11 -0.85 -4.18
C PRO A 69 7.69 -0.82 -5.60
N ASP A 70 7.56 0.32 -6.28
CA ASP A 70 8.13 0.50 -7.62
C ASP A 70 9.64 0.75 -7.58
N ILE A 71 10.12 1.58 -6.64
CA ILE A 71 11.55 1.84 -6.43
C ILE A 71 11.86 1.91 -4.93
N ILE A 72 13.02 1.39 -4.54
CA ILE A 72 13.67 1.69 -3.25
C ILE A 72 15.07 2.25 -3.52
N ILE A 73 15.37 3.43 -2.98
CA ILE A 73 16.72 4.00 -2.97
C ILE A 73 17.40 3.59 -1.67
N GLU A 74 18.62 3.06 -1.79
CA GLU A 74 19.43 2.57 -0.69
C GLU A 74 20.80 3.26 -0.70
N PHE A 75 21.28 3.62 0.48
CA PHE A 75 22.62 4.15 0.69
C PHE A 75 23.34 3.34 1.76
N GLN A 76 24.50 2.78 1.41
CA GLN A 76 25.31 1.94 2.31
C GLN A 76 24.50 0.81 2.97
N GLY A 77 23.65 0.13 2.20
CA GLY A 77 22.84 -0.99 2.71
C GLY A 77 21.62 -0.58 3.55
N LYS A 78 21.28 0.71 3.64
CA LYS A 78 20.07 1.20 4.33
C LYS A 78 19.12 1.86 3.34
N PRO A 79 17.84 1.43 3.26
CA PRO A 79 16.81 2.14 2.50
C PRO A 79 16.63 3.55 3.04
N ILE A 80 16.52 4.52 2.15
CA ILE A 80 16.33 5.93 2.53
C ILE A 80 15.08 6.55 1.91
N LEU A 81 14.54 5.94 0.85
CA LEU A 81 13.32 6.40 0.18
C LEU A 81 12.66 5.26 -0.58
N SER A 82 11.33 5.19 -0.50
CA SER A 82 10.49 4.39 -1.40
C SER A 82 9.74 5.32 -2.35
N LEU A 83 9.60 4.94 -3.62
CA LEU A 83 8.83 5.70 -4.62
C LEU A 83 7.77 4.80 -5.27
N GLU A 84 6.58 5.36 -5.41
CA GLU A 84 5.44 4.78 -6.13
C GLU A 84 4.99 5.68 -7.26
N ILE A 85 4.48 5.08 -8.35
CA ILE A 85 3.84 5.79 -9.44
C ILE A 85 2.58 5.08 -9.90
N SER A 86 1.50 5.83 -10.13
CA SER A 86 0.26 5.31 -10.71
C SER A 86 -0.19 6.17 -11.87
N THR A 87 -0.85 5.52 -12.84
CA THR A 87 -1.60 6.17 -13.93
C THR A 87 -3.09 5.84 -13.87
N GLU A 88 -3.52 5.20 -12.78
CA GLU A 88 -4.93 4.86 -12.58
C GLU A 88 -5.77 6.07 -12.15
N ALA A 89 -7.04 6.06 -12.52
CA ALA A 89 -7.97 7.09 -12.07
C ALA A 89 -8.21 6.97 -10.56
N GLY A 90 -8.10 8.09 -9.84
CA GLY A 90 -8.14 8.14 -8.37
C GLY A 90 -9.52 8.10 -7.75
N THR A 91 -10.55 7.58 -8.43
CA THR A 91 -11.92 7.62 -7.93
C THR A 91 -12.23 6.47 -6.98
N GLY A 92 -13.04 6.76 -5.96
CA GLY A 92 -13.49 5.79 -4.97
C GLY A 92 -12.33 5.07 -4.27
N HIS A 93 -12.33 3.74 -4.33
CA HIS A 93 -11.32 2.89 -3.69
C HIS A 93 -9.99 2.84 -4.48
N ASN A 94 -9.98 3.21 -5.76
CA ASN A 94 -8.82 2.98 -6.64
C ASN A 94 -7.59 3.78 -6.23
N VAL A 95 -7.77 4.96 -5.65
CA VAL A 95 -6.66 5.80 -5.15
C VAL A 95 -5.80 5.07 -4.11
N PHE A 96 -6.34 4.05 -3.43
CA PHE A 96 -5.66 3.35 -2.36
C PHE A 96 -4.89 2.11 -2.81
N GLN A 97 -4.94 1.69 -4.08
CA GLN A 97 -4.37 0.42 -4.54
C GLN A 97 -2.88 0.21 -4.16
N ARG A 98 -2.11 1.30 -4.06
CA ARG A 98 -0.69 1.30 -3.66
C ARG A 98 -0.45 1.75 -2.22
N PHE A 99 -1.50 2.12 -1.47
CA PHE A 99 -1.38 2.67 -0.13
C PHE A 99 -0.67 1.72 0.85
N SER A 100 -0.90 0.40 0.72
CA SER A 100 -0.20 -0.60 1.54
C SER A 100 1.32 -0.59 1.35
N ARG A 101 1.83 -0.17 0.18
CA ARG A 101 3.26 -0.07 -0.10
C ARG A 101 3.87 1.14 0.62
N LEU A 102 3.15 2.25 0.63
CA LEU A 102 3.54 3.45 1.38
C LEU A 102 3.62 3.13 2.88
N ILE A 103 2.60 2.45 3.40
CA ILE A 103 2.56 2.05 4.82
C ILE A 103 3.68 1.08 5.18
N ALA A 104 3.96 0.08 4.34
CA ALA A 104 5.06 -0.85 4.60
C ALA A 104 6.42 -0.16 4.66
N ALA A 105 6.64 0.88 3.85
CA ALA A 105 7.86 1.69 3.90
C ALA A 105 7.96 2.48 5.22
N VAL A 106 6.92 3.21 5.62
CA VAL A 106 6.98 4.05 6.83
C VAL A 106 6.99 3.27 8.13
N GLU A 107 6.36 2.09 8.18
CA GLU A 107 6.46 1.19 9.33
C GLU A 107 7.90 0.70 9.55
N ASN A 108 8.74 0.76 8.51
CA ASN A 108 10.18 0.47 8.53
C ASN A 108 11.06 1.73 8.57
N ASP A 109 10.50 2.87 8.97
CA ASP A 109 11.17 4.18 9.08
C ASP A 109 11.77 4.69 7.75
N VAL A 110 11.18 4.29 6.61
CA VAL A 110 11.55 4.74 5.27
C VAL A 110 10.49 5.70 4.73
N PRO A 111 10.85 6.96 4.42
CA PRO A 111 9.96 7.89 3.73
C PRO A 111 9.43 7.33 2.41
N ALA A 112 8.23 7.73 2.01
CA ALA A 112 7.59 7.25 0.79
C ALA A 112 7.05 8.39 -0.07
N PHE A 113 7.43 8.47 -1.34
CA PHE A 113 6.89 9.46 -2.27
C PHE A 113 5.99 8.78 -3.30
N TYR A 114 4.89 9.44 -3.66
CA TYR A 114 3.85 8.87 -4.49
C TYR A 114 3.46 9.82 -5.61
N VAL A 115 3.66 9.39 -6.86
CA VAL A 115 3.18 10.09 -8.04
C VAL A 115 1.81 9.54 -8.43
N TYR A 116 0.78 10.37 -8.42
CA TYR A 116 -0.60 9.97 -8.73
C TYR A 116 -1.32 11.07 -9.50
N PRO A 117 -2.11 10.77 -10.56
CA PRO A 117 -2.82 11.80 -11.30
C PRO A 117 -3.86 12.52 -10.44
N GLU A 118 -3.88 13.86 -10.49
CA GLU A 118 -4.99 14.63 -9.91
C GLU A 118 -6.33 14.20 -10.51
N ALA A 119 -6.36 13.97 -11.82
CA ALA A 119 -7.49 13.41 -12.52
C ALA A 119 -7.05 12.60 -13.73
N SER A 120 -7.89 11.67 -14.18
CA SER A 120 -7.67 10.96 -15.45
C SER A 120 -8.94 11.00 -16.28
N TRP A 121 -8.81 11.18 -17.59
CA TRP A 121 -9.95 11.16 -18.50
C TRP A 121 -10.48 9.73 -18.66
N ILE A 122 -11.77 9.56 -18.43
CA ILE A 122 -12.46 8.28 -18.61
C ILE A 122 -13.39 8.40 -19.82
N PRO A 123 -13.06 7.76 -20.96
CA PRO A 123 -13.96 7.70 -22.10
C PRO A 123 -15.18 6.84 -21.74
N ARG A 124 -16.37 7.41 -21.87
CA ARG A 124 -17.66 6.72 -21.69
C ARG A 124 -18.57 7.00 -22.88
N ALA A 125 -19.46 6.06 -23.19
CA ALA A 125 -20.37 6.15 -24.33
C ALA A 125 -21.29 7.39 -24.31
N VAL A 126 -21.65 7.87 -23.11
CA VAL A 126 -22.58 9.00 -22.94
C VAL A 126 -21.92 10.20 -22.25
N ASN A 127 -21.12 9.98 -21.20
CA ASN A 127 -20.55 11.04 -20.37
C ASN A 127 -19.05 10.81 -20.10
N SER A 128 -18.22 11.05 -21.11
CA SER A 128 -16.77 11.08 -20.91
C SER A 128 -16.42 12.28 -20.01
N SER A 129 -15.61 12.06 -18.99
CA SER A 129 -15.25 13.11 -18.04
C SER A 129 -13.91 12.82 -17.37
N TRP A 130 -13.37 13.84 -16.71
CA TRP A 130 -12.26 13.69 -15.78
C TRP A 130 -12.73 13.07 -14.46
N ASP A 131 -12.09 11.99 -14.08
CA ASP A 131 -12.26 11.35 -12.78
C ASP A 131 -11.20 11.89 -11.83
N VAL A 132 -11.61 12.83 -10.98
CA VAL A 132 -10.75 13.51 -10.00
C VAL A 132 -10.42 12.59 -8.83
N ILE A 133 -9.21 12.70 -8.32
CA ILE A 133 -8.68 11.98 -7.17
C ILE A 133 -9.57 12.14 -5.94
N ASN A 134 -9.80 11.04 -5.25
CA ASN A 134 -10.54 11.01 -4.00
C ASN A 134 -9.67 11.62 -2.87
N PRO A 135 -10.10 12.72 -2.21
CA PRO A 135 -9.30 13.44 -1.24
C PRO A 135 -9.01 12.65 0.05
N SER A 136 -9.74 11.55 0.32
CA SER A 136 -9.45 10.66 1.44
C SER A 136 -8.01 10.14 1.45
N ILE A 137 -7.33 10.08 0.29
CA ILE A 137 -5.90 9.70 0.24
C ILE A 137 -5.01 10.67 1.01
N PHE A 138 -5.26 11.99 0.90
CA PHE A 138 -4.48 13.00 1.59
C PHE A 138 -4.67 12.89 3.10
N LYS A 139 -5.90 12.62 3.55
CA LYS A 139 -6.17 12.42 4.97
C LYS A 139 -5.51 11.15 5.50
N ALA A 140 -5.58 10.03 4.77
CA ALA A 140 -4.93 8.79 5.18
C ALA A 140 -3.40 8.95 5.24
N ILE A 141 -2.82 9.69 4.30
CA ILE A 141 -1.40 10.06 4.31
C ILE A 141 -1.07 10.96 5.52
N GLU A 142 -1.88 11.98 5.80
CA GLU A 142 -1.69 12.88 6.95
C GLU A 142 -1.66 12.09 8.27
N GLU A 143 -2.60 11.18 8.48
CA GLU A 143 -2.66 10.33 9.68
C GLU A 143 -1.44 9.40 9.79
N ALA A 144 -1.02 8.79 8.68
CA ALA A 144 0.17 7.95 8.65
C ALA A 144 1.45 8.73 9.00
N ILE A 145 1.60 9.96 8.48
CA ILE A 145 2.72 10.85 8.84
C ILE A 145 2.66 11.20 10.32
N TYR A 146 1.48 11.50 10.86
CA TYR A 146 1.31 11.84 12.27
C TYR A 146 1.74 10.68 13.18
N ILE A 147 1.21 9.47 12.94
CA ILE A 147 1.47 8.26 13.72
C ILE A 147 2.94 7.84 13.67
N HIS A 148 3.54 7.79 12.47
CA HIS A 148 4.90 7.28 12.32
C HIS A 148 5.97 8.34 12.47
N SER A 149 5.60 9.62 12.34
CA SER A 149 6.55 10.74 12.24
C SER A 149 7.55 10.59 11.09
N ILE A 150 7.14 9.91 10.00
CA ILE A 150 7.91 9.71 8.78
C ILE A 150 7.16 10.35 7.61
N PRO A 151 7.82 11.15 6.75
CA PRO A 151 7.14 11.79 5.62
C PRO A 151 6.62 10.77 4.60
N ILE A 152 5.39 11.01 4.14
CA ILE A 152 4.83 10.45 2.92
C ILE A 152 4.41 11.64 2.07
N LEU A 153 4.89 11.76 0.84
CA LEU A 153 4.56 12.90 -0.02
C LEU A 153 3.85 12.42 -1.29
N LEU A 154 2.76 13.09 -1.64
CA LEU A 154 2.08 12.89 -2.93
C LEU A 154 2.46 14.04 -3.87
N PHE A 155 2.68 13.72 -5.14
CA PHE A 155 2.88 14.68 -6.22
C PHE A 155 1.94 14.34 -7.37
N TYR A 156 1.39 15.35 -8.04
CA TYR A 156 0.49 15.04 -9.15
C TYR A 156 1.22 14.54 -10.38
N TYR A 157 0.76 13.40 -10.90
CA TYR A 157 1.14 12.94 -12.23
C TYR A 157 0.66 14.01 -13.24
N PRO A 158 1.50 14.52 -14.14
CA PRO A 158 1.14 15.56 -15.11
C PRO A 158 0.03 15.10 -16.06
N THR A 159 -1.06 15.87 -16.15
CA THR A 159 -2.19 15.57 -17.03
C THR A 159 -2.75 16.83 -17.71
N ASP A 160 -3.50 16.64 -18.79
CA ASP A 160 -4.23 17.71 -19.48
C ASP A 160 -5.37 18.33 -18.64
N PHE A 161 -5.58 17.86 -17.40
CA PHE A 161 -6.62 18.36 -16.49
C PHE A 161 -6.45 19.83 -16.08
N GLN A 162 -5.22 20.36 -16.17
CA GLN A 162 -4.95 21.78 -15.94
C GLN A 162 -5.44 22.67 -17.11
N GLY A 163 -5.78 22.08 -18.25
CA GLY A 163 -6.36 22.77 -19.41
C GLY A 163 -7.88 22.88 -19.35
N ASP A 164 -8.53 22.86 -20.52
CA ASP A 164 -9.99 22.89 -20.64
C ASP A 164 -10.61 21.55 -20.21
N ARG A 165 -11.09 21.50 -18.96
CA ARG A 165 -11.68 20.32 -18.32
C ARG A 165 -12.96 19.80 -18.99
N LEU A 166 -13.56 20.58 -19.89
CA LEU A 166 -14.77 20.16 -20.63
C LEU A 166 -14.44 19.41 -21.92
N LYS A 167 -13.16 19.39 -22.32
CA LYS A 167 -12.72 18.75 -23.56
C LYS A 167 -11.97 17.44 -23.28
N PRO A 168 -12.03 16.49 -24.24
CA PRO A 168 -11.15 15.34 -24.23
C PRO A 168 -9.68 15.76 -24.21
N PRO A 169 -8.81 14.95 -23.59
CA PRO A 169 -7.37 15.20 -23.58
C PRO A 169 -6.78 15.09 -24.99
N THR A 170 -5.63 15.73 -25.17
CA THR A 170 -4.86 15.71 -26.43
C THR A 170 -3.56 14.94 -26.31
N SER A 171 -3.00 14.83 -25.10
CA SER A 171 -1.69 14.19 -24.86
C SER A 171 -1.77 12.66 -24.92
N SER A 172 -2.83 12.06 -24.39
CA SER A 172 -3.06 10.61 -24.41
C SER A 172 -4.53 10.26 -24.10
N PRO A 173 -4.98 9.00 -24.30
CA PRO A 173 -6.38 8.63 -24.06
C PRO A 173 -6.90 8.89 -22.63
N LYS A 174 -6.02 8.81 -21.62
CA LYS A 174 -6.34 9.14 -20.22
C LYS A 174 -5.89 10.56 -19.83
N GLY A 175 -5.29 11.32 -20.75
CA GLY A 175 -4.80 12.68 -20.54
C GLY A 175 -3.48 12.79 -19.80
N HIS A 176 -2.76 11.69 -19.58
CA HIS A 176 -1.40 11.69 -19.05
C HIS A 176 -0.43 12.36 -20.04
N GLN A 177 0.46 13.18 -19.51
CA GLN A 177 1.58 13.77 -20.23
C GLN A 177 2.85 12.98 -19.94
N PHE A 178 3.56 12.60 -21.00
CA PHE A 178 4.70 11.70 -20.92
C PHE A 178 6.01 12.40 -21.27
N ASP A 179 7.09 11.91 -20.67
CA ASP A 179 8.44 12.31 -21.00
C ASP A 179 8.84 11.86 -22.40
N LYS A 180 9.62 12.69 -23.10
CA LYS A 180 10.11 12.39 -24.46
C LYS A 180 11.34 11.49 -24.45
N GLU A 181 12.20 11.62 -23.44
CA GLU A 181 13.45 10.87 -23.31
C GLU A 181 13.22 9.54 -22.58
N TYR A 182 12.31 9.53 -21.60
CA TYR A 182 11.97 8.37 -20.80
C TYR A 182 10.55 7.86 -21.12
N THR A 183 10.43 7.04 -22.16
CA THR A 183 9.15 6.51 -22.65
C THR A 183 8.28 5.95 -21.52
N GLY A 184 7.03 6.41 -21.46
CA GLY A 184 6.03 5.95 -20.50
C GLY A 184 6.22 6.48 -19.07
N GLN A 185 7.12 7.44 -18.86
CA GLN A 185 7.31 8.14 -17.58
C GLN A 185 6.65 9.52 -17.61
N PRO A 186 6.35 10.13 -16.44
CA PRO A 186 5.76 11.47 -16.36
C PRO A 186 6.63 12.52 -17.05
N TYR A 187 6.01 13.52 -17.66
CA TYR A 187 6.75 14.66 -18.24
C TYR A 187 7.63 15.34 -17.17
N ALA A 188 8.96 15.20 -17.28
CA ALA A 188 9.88 15.59 -16.21
C ALA A 188 9.88 17.09 -15.90
N GLN A 189 9.62 17.94 -16.91
CA GLN A 189 9.64 19.40 -16.75
C GLN A 189 8.34 19.98 -16.16
N ASP A 190 7.35 19.13 -15.88
CA ASP A 190 6.19 19.54 -15.11
C ASP A 190 6.59 19.99 -13.70
N LEU A 191 5.90 20.99 -13.17
CA LEU A 191 6.23 21.60 -11.88
C LEU A 191 6.17 20.58 -10.72
N GLU A 192 5.21 19.65 -10.73
CA GLU A 192 5.08 18.64 -9.68
C GLU A 192 6.18 17.59 -9.76
N MET A 193 6.66 17.28 -10.96
CA MET A 193 7.80 16.37 -11.14
C MET A 193 9.12 17.05 -10.74
N GLN A 194 9.29 18.34 -11.03
CA GLN A 194 10.43 19.11 -10.53
C GLN A 194 10.46 19.16 -8.99
N LYS A 195 9.32 19.38 -8.34
CA LYS A 195 9.20 19.31 -6.87
C LYS A 195 9.51 17.92 -6.31
N LEU A 196 9.06 16.86 -6.98
CA LEU A 196 9.42 15.49 -6.62
C LEU A 196 10.94 15.31 -6.62
N PHE A 197 11.62 15.72 -7.70
CA PHE A 197 13.07 15.58 -7.82
C PHE A 197 13.82 16.41 -6.76
N GLU A 198 13.36 17.63 -6.48
CA GLU A 198 13.88 18.45 -5.39
C GLU A 198 13.77 17.71 -4.05
N CYS A 199 12.60 17.14 -3.74
CA CYS A 199 12.40 16.38 -2.50
C CYS A 199 13.27 15.12 -2.44
N VAL A 200 13.47 14.42 -3.57
CA VAL A 200 14.39 13.27 -3.63
C VAL A 200 15.83 13.71 -3.33
N ASN A 201 16.25 14.84 -3.91
CA ASN A 201 17.59 15.40 -3.68
C ASN A 201 17.78 15.82 -2.21
N VAL A 202 16.75 16.40 -1.58
CA VAL A 202 16.77 16.69 -0.14
C VAL A 202 17.03 15.43 0.67
N VAL A 203 16.38 14.30 0.37
CA VAL A 203 16.61 13.03 1.07
C VAL A 203 18.06 12.54 0.88
N ILE A 204 18.59 12.64 -0.34
CA ILE A 204 19.97 12.28 -0.67
C ILE A 204 20.97 13.15 0.10
N GLU A 205 20.81 14.46 0.10
CA GLU A 205 21.68 15.42 0.79
C GLU A 205 21.70 15.20 2.31
N GLN A 206 20.53 15.01 2.92
CA GLN A 206 20.43 14.73 4.35
C GLN A 206 21.19 13.46 4.73
N ARG A 207 21.13 12.43 3.87
CA ARG A 207 21.85 11.19 4.10
C ARG A 207 23.36 11.37 3.97
N LEU A 208 23.82 12.15 3.00
CA LEU A 208 25.24 12.45 2.79
C LEU A 208 25.86 13.24 3.95
N ASN A 209 25.08 14.13 4.58
CA ASN A 209 25.50 14.92 5.73
C ASN A 209 25.67 14.10 7.03
N GLY A 210 25.45 12.78 6.98
CA GLY A 210 25.77 11.86 8.07
C GLY A 210 24.73 11.80 9.18
N ASP A 211 23.59 12.46 9.02
CA ASP A 211 22.51 12.42 9.99
C ASP A 211 21.81 11.05 9.95
N THR A 212 22.08 10.23 10.95
CA THR A 212 21.43 8.92 11.13
C THR A 212 20.01 9.01 11.66
N GLU A 213 19.60 10.16 12.21
CA GLU A 213 18.21 10.46 12.59
C GLU A 213 17.43 11.20 11.48
N SER A 214 18.10 11.48 10.35
CA SER A 214 17.58 12.33 9.26
C SER A 214 16.16 12.03 8.81
N THR A 215 15.73 10.76 8.71
CA THR A 215 14.41 10.43 8.14
C THR A 215 13.24 11.00 8.94
N LYS A 216 13.36 11.09 10.27
CA LYS A 216 12.33 11.70 11.15
C LYS A 216 12.37 13.23 11.10
N ASN A 217 13.54 13.80 10.86
CA ASN A 217 13.75 15.25 10.75
C ASN A 217 13.42 15.79 9.36
N LEU A 218 13.26 14.94 8.34
CA LEU A 218 12.89 15.36 6.98
C LEU A 218 11.65 16.25 6.97
N LYS A 219 10.64 15.97 7.80
CA LYS A 219 9.41 16.79 7.90
C LYS A 219 9.66 18.24 8.32
N ASN A 220 10.80 18.53 8.94
CA ASN A 220 11.19 19.88 9.35
C ASN A 220 11.89 20.65 8.23
N ILE A 221 12.34 19.98 7.17
CA ILE A 221 12.98 20.63 6.02
C ILE A 221 11.91 21.32 5.19
N ARG A 222 12.23 22.55 4.74
CA ARG A 222 11.26 23.44 4.08
C ARG A 222 10.56 22.78 2.90
N ALA A 223 11.29 22.22 1.94
CA ALA A 223 10.68 21.58 0.75
C ALA A 223 9.67 20.46 1.12
N ILE A 224 10.03 19.60 2.08
CA ILE A 224 9.15 18.52 2.57
C ILE A 224 7.94 19.08 3.31
N ARG A 225 8.15 20.08 4.18
CA ARG A 225 7.09 20.74 4.94
C ARG A 225 6.09 21.45 4.03
N ASP A 226 6.59 22.14 3.02
CA ASP A 226 5.78 22.88 2.06
C ASP A 226 4.91 21.91 1.25
N GLN A 227 5.45 20.75 0.84
CA GLN A 227 4.66 19.71 0.19
C GLN A 227 3.61 19.08 1.12
N ILE A 228 3.92 18.87 2.40
CA ILE A 228 2.94 18.43 3.40
C ILE A 228 1.82 19.48 3.56
N SER A 229 2.17 20.77 3.59
CA SER A 229 1.19 21.85 3.67
C SER A 229 0.29 21.87 2.44
N TRP A 230 0.87 21.74 1.25
CA TRP A 230 0.12 21.67 0.00
C TRP A 230 -0.88 20.51 -0.01
N MET A 231 -0.49 19.30 0.43
CA MET A 231 -1.43 18.18 0.52
C MET A 231 -2.61 18.44 1.48
N LYS A 232 -2.39 19.21 2.56
CA LYS A 232 -3.48 19.62 3.47
C LYS A 232 -4.39 20.66 2.82
N ASP A 233 -3.83 21.53 1.99
CA ASP A 233 -4.62 22.49 1.21
C ASP A 233 -5.46 21.77 0.16
N GLU A 234 -4.90 20.78 -0.56
CA GLU A 234 -5.65 19.92 -1.50
C GLU A 234 -6.82 19.20 -0.82
N LEU A 235 -6.62 18.68 0.40
CA LEU A 235 -7.67 18.05 1.18
C LEU A 235 -8.85 19.02 1.42
N ARG A 236 -8.55 20.28 1.75
CA ARG A 236 -9.55 21.33 2.00
C ARG A 236 -10.24 21.75 0.71
N GLU A 237 -9.48 22.03 -0.34
CA GLU A 237 -9.99 22.52 -1.63
C GLU A 237 -10.84 21.48 -2.37
N LYS A 238 -10.62 20.19 -2.11
CA LYS A 238 -11.44 19.10 -2.62
C LYS A 238 -12.60 18.74 -1.68
N ASN A 239 -12.97 19.63 -0.77
CA ASN A 239 -14.15 19.54 0.10
C ASN A 239 -14.23 18.24 0.90
N PHE A 240 -13.09 17.76 1.43
CA PHE A 240 -13.08 16.54 2.24
C PHE A 240 -14.03 16.62 3.44
N TYR A 241 -14.07 17.76 4.13
CA TYR A 241 -14.84 17.94 5.36
C TYR A 241 -16.35 18.17 5.14
N GLU A 242 -16.80 18.38 3.90
CA GLU A 242 -18.21 18.68 3.60
C GLU A 242 -19.08 17.42 3.43
N ARG A 243 -18.46 16.24 3.24
CA ARG A 243 -19.18 14.97 3.06
C ARG A 243 -18.32 13.77 3.43
N THR A 244 -18.95 12.62 3.61
CA THR A 244 -18.23 11.35 3.76
C THR A 244 -17.77 10.84 2.40
N TRP A 245 -16.50 10.43 2.32
CA TRP A 245 -15.88 9.91 1.11
C TRP A 245 -15.62 8.41 1.19
N SER A 246 -15.53 7.74 0.05
CA SER A 246 -15.01 6.37 -0.01
C SER A 246 -13.57 6.34 0.55
N PRO A 247 -13.15 5.27 1.24
CA PRO A 247 -13.89 4.04 1.52
C PRO A 247 -14.82 4.13 2.74
N ILE A 248 -14.80 5.24 3.50
CA ILE A 248 -15.57 5.40 4.75
C ILE A 248 -17.08 5.29 4.53
N THR A 249 -17.59 5.72 3.36
CA THR A 249 -19.01 5.54 3.00
C THR A 249 -19.47 4.08 2.99
N ALA A 250 -18.54 3.11 2.94
CA ALA A 250 -18.83 1.69 2.97
C ALA A 250 -18.50 1.06 4.34
N THR A 251 -18.42 1.87 5.41
CA THR A 251 -18.13 1.41 6.77
C THR A 251 -19.30 1.65 7.71
N GLU A 252 -19.42 0.82 8.75
CA GLU A 252 -20.39 0.94 9.84
C GLU A 252 -19.67 0.71 11.18
N VAL A 253 -20.02 1.46 12.22
CA VAL A 253 -19.51 1.21 13.58
C VAL A 253 -20.61 0.54 14.40
N ILE A 254 -20.25 -0.50 15.14
CA ILE A 254 -21.15 -1.25 16.05
C ILE A 254 -20.44 -1.55 17.37
N SER A 255 -21.20 -1.93 18.39
CA SER A 255 -20.65 -2.58 19.57
C SER A 255 -19.85 -3.85 19.21
N THR A 256 -18.70 -4.03 19.84
CA THR A 256 -17.90 -5.26 19.69
C THR A 256 -18.67 -6.50 20.17
N ASP A 257 -19.59 -6.36 21.13
CA ASP A 257 -20.44 -7.47 21.56
C ASP A 257 -21.26 -8.07 20.40
N THR A 258 -21.70 -7.23 19.48
CA THR A 258 -22.46 -7.65 18.29
C THR A 258 -21.59 -8.46 17.33
N LEU A 259 -20.32 -8.07 17.15
CA LEU A 259 -19.34 -8.89 16.44
C LEU A 259 -19.10 -10.23 17.14
N LEU A 260 -18.87 -10.23 18.46
CA LEU A 260 -18.60 -11.44 19.23
C LEU A 260 -19.78 -12.41 19.20
N ASN A 261 -21.01 -11.89 19.29
CA ASN A 261 -22.24 -12.67 19.13
C ASN A 261 -22.34 -13.28 17.74
N HIS A 262 -22.03 -12.52 16.68
CA HIS A 262 -21.99 -13.05 15.33
C HIS A 262 -20.92 -14.15 15.17
N ILE A 263 -19.70 -13.96 15.69
CA ILE A 263 -18.66 -15.00 15.68
C ILE A 263 -19.14 -16.25 16.42
N TYR A 264 -19.77 -16.11 17.58
CA TYR A 264 -20.31 -17.23 18.35
C TYR A 264 -21.36 -18.01 17.55
N GLN A 265 -22.28 -17.32 16.87
CA GLN A 265 -23.35 -17.93 16.06
C GLN A 265 -22.83 -18.57 14.76
N SER A 266 -21.89 -17.91 14.08
CA SER A 266 -21.33 -18.33 12.78
C SER A 266 -20.16 -19.33 12.91
N SER A 267 -19.73 -19.61 14.14
CA SER A 267 -18.71 -20.62 14.45
C SER A 267 -19.32 -21.83 15.16
N LYS A 268 -18.48 -22.73 15.68
CA LYS A 268 -18.91 -23.86 16.51
C LYS A 268 -19.25 -23.42 17.94
N LYS A 269 -19.98 -22.31 18.11
CA LYS A 269 -20.26 -21.70 19.43
C LYS A 269 -18.98 -21.39 20.21
N TYR A 270 -17.94 -20.96 19.50
CA TYR A 270 -16.68 -20.60 20.12
C TYR A 270 -16.85 -19.33 20.94
N LYS A 271 -16.45 -19.37 22.21
CA LYS A 271 -16.48 -18.20 23.09
C LYS A 271 -15.11 -17.55 23.09
N MET A 272 -15.07 -16.29 22.65
CA MET A 272 -13.85 -15.50 22.65
C MET A 272 -13.31 -15.38 24.09
N PRO A 273 -12.01 -15.65 24.34
CA PRO A 273 -11.41 -15.40 25.63
C PRO A 273 -11.54 -13.93 26.04
N GLU A 274 -11.83 -13.68 27.31
CA GLU A 274 -11.82 -12.34 27.88
C GLU A 274 -10.41 -11.74 27.80
N GLY A 275 -10.31 -10.47 27.41
CA GLY A 275 -9.03 -9.79 27.26
C GLY A 275 -8.26 -10.14 25.99
N SER A 276 -8.84 -10.92 25.07
CA SER A 276 -8.32 -11.04 23.71
C SER A 276 -8.29 -9.68 23.00
N LEU A 277 -7.49 -9.57 21.94
CA LEU A 277 -7.38 -8.33 21.17
C LEU A 277 -8.76 -7.79 20.75
N LEU A 278 -9.61 -8.66 20.21
CA LEU A 278 -10.98 -8.32 19.82
C LEU A 278 -11.83 -7.84 21.00
N SER A 279 -11.91 -8.63 22.07
CA SER A 279 -12.79 -8.34 23.22
C SER A 279 -12.32 -7.16 24.08
N SER A 280 -11.05 -6.76 23.94
CA SER A 280 -10.48 -5.62 24.67
C SER A 280 -11.01 -4.26 24.20
N ARG A 281 -11.53 -4.18 22.96
CA ARG A 281 -12.07 -2.96 22.36
C ARG A 281 -13.59 -2.95 22.45
N LYS A 282 -14.17 -1.77 22.64
CA LYS A 282 -15.62 -1.58 22.83
C LYS A 282 -16.40 -1.53 21.52
N GLU A 283 -15.76 -1.04 20.47
CA GLU A 283 -16.39 -0.78 19.19
C GLU A 283 -15.64 -1.49 18.05
N THR A 284 -16.41 -1.86 17.05
CA THR A 284 -15.93 -2.51 15.83
C THR A 284 -16.37 -1.68 14.64
N LEU A 285 -15.43 -1.35 13.76
CA LEU A 285 -15.71 -0.81 12.44
C LEU A 285 -15.75 -1.94 11.40
N ILE A 286 -16.91 -2.12 10.76
CA ILE A 286 -17.12 -3.09 9.69
C ILE A 286 -17.01 -2.38 8.33
N TYR A 287 -16.01 -2.78 7.54
CA TYR A 287 -15.90 -2.44 6.14
C TYR A 287 -16.71 -3.41 5.26
N LYS A 288 -17.77 -2.90 4.64
CA LYS A 288 -18.74 -3.65 3.84
C LYS A 288 -18.29 -3.73 2.37
N VAL A 289 -17.88 -4.91 1.92
CA VAL A 289 -17.43 -5.15 0.54
C VAL A 289 -18.47 -5.92 -0.25
N GLY A 290 -19.27 -5.17 -1.01
CA GLY A 290 -20.27 -5.70 -1.96
C GLY A 290 -19.66 -6.10 -3.30
N SER A 291 -18.70 -7.03 -3.33
CA SER A 291 -18.02 -7.49 -4.56
C SER A 291 -17.47 -8.89 -4.38
N LYS A 292 -17.16 -9.57 -5.50
CA LYS A 292 -16.47 -10.86 -5.48
C LYS A 292 -15.14 -10.74 -4.74
N PHE A 293 -14.76 -11.80 -4.02
CA PHE A 293 -13.48 -11.87 -3.34
C PHE A 293 -12.33 -11.63 -4.33
N ARG A 294 -11.53 -10.58 -4.10
CA ARG A 294 -10.41 -10.19 -4.94
C ARG A 294 -9.37 -9.40 -4.16
N GLY A 295 -8.23 -9.17 -4.80
CA GLY A 295 -7.24 -8.19 -4.36
C GLY A 295 -7.74 -6.77 -4.62
N ASP A 296 -7.20 -6.09 -5.62
CA ASP A 296 -7.45 -4.67 -5.77
C ASP A 296 -8.94 -4.32 -6.05
N PRO A 297 -9.43 -3.18 -5.50
CA PRO A 297 -8.70 -2.17 -4.73
C PRO A 297 -8.72 -2.36 -3.20
N TYR A 298 -9.36 -3.43 -2.70
CA TYR A 298 -9.78 -3.55 -1.31
C TYR A 298 -8.64 -3.66 -0.27
N PRO A 299 -7.49 -4.33 -0.54
CA PRO A 299 -6.36 -4.37 0.39
C PRO A 299 -5.88 -2.97 0.75
N GLY A 300 -5.66 -2.13 -0.27
CA GLY A 300 -5.21 -0.76 -0.06
C GLY A 300 -6.24 0.09 0.67
N ALA A 301 -7.52 -0.06 0.32
CA ALA A 301 -8.60 0.63 1.00
C ALA A 301 -8.75 0.21 2.48
N LEU A 302 -8.59 -1.08 2.79
CA LEU A 302 -8.58 -1.58 4.17
C LEU A 302 -7.47 -0.92 4.99
N VAL A 303 -6.25 -0.85 4.43
CA VAL A 303 -5.14 -0.15 5.09
C VAL A 303 -5.48 1.33 5.28
N ALA A 304 -6.11 1.99 4.31
CA ALA A 304 -6.51 3.39 4.46
C ALA A 304 -7.57 3.58 5.56
N ILE A 305 -8.59 2.70 5.64
CA ILE A 305 -9.60 2.75 6.71
C ILE A 305 -8.95 2.63 8.09
N ASP A 306 -7.96 1.75 8.23
CA ASP A 306 -7.22 1.59 9.48
C ASP A 306 -6.66 2.93 9.98
N TYR A 307 -5.93 3.66 9.12
CA TYR A 307 -5.37 4.96 9.47
C TYR A 307 -6.41 6.08 9.58
N LEU A 308 -7.51 6.00 8.83
CA LEU A 308 -8.57 7.02 8.86
C LEU A 308 -9.47 6.92 10.10
N LYS A 309 -9.62 5.73 10.69
CA LYS A 309 -10.68 5.45 11.67
C LYS A 309 -10.32 4.58 12.85
N CYS A 310 -9.28 3.74 12.78
CA CYS A 310 -9.05 2.72 13.81
C CYS A 310 -7.73 2.90 14.55
N ARG A 311 -6.68 3.41 13.90
CA ARG A 311 -5.31 3.37 14.42
C ARG A 311 -4.95 4.65 15.16
N ASN A 312 -4.47 4.52 16.40
CA ASN A 312 -3.93 5.62 17.20
C ASN A 312 -2.42 5.51 17.49
N GLY A 313 -1.80 4.37 17.18
CA GLY A 313 -0.36 4.14 17.37
C GLY A 313 0.29 3.38 16.23
N ARG A 314 1.53 2.92 16.42
CA ARG A 314 2.35 2.39 15.31
C ARG A 314 1.91 1.01 14.84
N THR A 315 1.24 0.23 15.68
CA THR A 315 0.85 -1.15 15.40
C THR A 315 -0.66 -1.31 15.30
N PHE A 316 -1.12 -2.46 14.82
CA PHE A 316 -2.55 -2.79 14.85
C PHE A 316 -3.07 -2.99 16.28
N GLU A 317 -2.20 -3.23 17.26
CA GLU A 317 -2.57 -3.40 18.67
C GLU A 317 -3.03 -2.06 19.24
N ASP A 318 -2.42 -0.96 18.79
CA ASP A 318 -2.71 0.42 19.20
C ASP A 318 -4.02 1.00 18.62
N ARG A 319 -4.91 0.16 18.11
CA ARG A 319 -6.22 0.60 17.62
C ARG A 319 -7.22 0.78 18.76
N ASP A 320 -8.10 1.77 18.63
CA ASP A 320 -9.26 1.96 19.51
C ASP A 320 -10.51 1.20 19.03
N LEU A 321 -10.65 0.98 17.72
CA LEU A 321 -11.68 0.12 17.13
C LEU A 321 -11.10 -1.17 16.54
N ASN A 322 -11.87 -2.26 16.62
CA ASN A 322 -11.61 -3.43 15.79
C ASN A 322 -11.87 -3.10 14.32
N LEU A 323 -10.99 -3.54 13.41
CA LEU A 323 -11.19 -3.41 11.98
C LEU A 323 -11.62 -4.75 11.37
N VAL A 324 -12.86 -4.80 10.91
CA VAL A 324 -13.47 -6.03 10.38
C VAL A 324 -13.86 -5.82 8.92
N MET A 325 -13.65 -6.84 8.10
CA MET A 325 -14.02 -6.82 6.68
C MET A 325 -15.13 -7.83 6.41
N ALA A 326 -16.28 -7.37 5.92
CA ALA A 326 -17.42 -8.21 5.57
C ALA A 326 -17.56 -8.33 4.05
N TRP A 327 -17.71 -9.55 3.55
CA TRP A 327 -17.86 -9.87 2.14
C TRP A 327 -19.26 -10.40 1.83
N GLY A 328 -19.98 -9.74 0.93
CA GLY A 328 -21.32 -10.11 0.52
C GLY A 328 -21.64 -9.61 -0.88
N SER A 329 -22.83 -9.95 -1.37
CA SER A 329 -23.30 -9.53 -2.69
C SER A 329 -23.36 -8.00 -2.81
N SER A 330 -23.32 -7.47 -4.03
CA SER A 330 -23.53 -6.04 -4.25
C SER A 330 -24.97 -5.63 -3.91
N GLY A 331 -25.15 -4.42 -3.39
CA GLY A 331 -26.48 -3.83 -3.10
C GLY A 331 -26.84 -3.81 -1.61
N SER A 332 -27.99 -3.20 -1.29
CA SER A 332 -28.44 -2.98 0.09
C SER A 332 -28.78 -4.26 0.85
N GLN A 333 -29.02 -5.38 0.15
CA GLN A 333 -29.33 -6.67 0.77
C GLN A 333 -28.11 -7.59 0.91
N GLY A 334 -26.92 -7.15 0.50
CA GLY A 334 -25.72 -8.01 0.54
C GLY A 334 -25.09 -8.09 1.92
N ILE A 335 -24.97 -6.94 2.60
CA ILE A 335 -24.40 -6.85 3.94
C ILE A 335 -25.24 -5.85 4.73
N GLU A 336 -25.92 -6.33 5.76
CA GLU A 336 -26.69 -5.53 6.70
C GLU A 336 -26.01 -5.57 8.06
N VAL A 337 -25.80 -4.38 8.62
CA VAL A 337 -25.16 -4.20 9.93
C VAL A 337 -26.02 -3.21 10.70
N ALA A 338 -26.42 -3.59 11.89
CA ALA A 338 -27.07 -2.72 12.86
C ALA A 338 -26.47 -2.97 14.25
N GLU A 339 -26.92 -2.19 15.24
CA GLU A 339 -26.37 -2.22 16.59
C GLU A 339 -26.35 -3.62 17.21
N ASP A 340 -27.35 -4.46 16.93
CA ASP A 340 -27.55 -5.77 17.56
C ASP A 340 -27.45 -6.97 16.60
N TYR A 341 -27.24 -6.74 15.30
CA TYR A 341 -27.13 -7.83 14.33
C TYR A 341 -26.19 -7.55 13.14
N ILE A 342 -25.64 -8.63 12.60
CA ILE A 342 -24.89 -8.65 11.34
C ILE A 342 -25.51 -9.76 10.47
N SER A 343 -25.99 -9.39 9.28
CA SER A 343 -26.47 -10.32 8.26
C SER A 343 -25.65 -10.17 6.98
N ILE A 344 -25.23 -11.29 6.40
CA ILE A 344 -24.44 -11.32 5.18
C ILE A 344 -25.07 -12.30 4.21
N HIS A 345 -25.43 -11.80 3.04
CA HIS A 345 -25.95 -12.58 1.93
C HIS A 345 -24.95 -12.57 0.77
N GLY A 346 -24.66 -13.74 0.25
CA GLY A 346 -23.63 -13.92 -0.77
C GLY A 346 -23.91 -15.12 -1.67
N THR A 347 -23.03 -15.26 -2.64
CA THR A 347 -22.89 -16.47 -3.46
C THR A 347 -21.51 -17.07 -3.21
N ASP A 348 -21.20 -18.20 -3.84
CA ASP A 348 -19.88 -18.83 -3.78
C ASP A 348 -18.71 -17.89 -4.13
N ASP A 349 -18.94 -16.78 -4.83
CA ASP A 349 -17.89 -15.77 -5.12
C ASP A 349 -17.57 -14.86 -3.92
N HIS A 350 -18.35 -14.97 -2.84
CA HIS A 350 -18.28 -14.20 -1.59
C HIS A 350 -18.14 -15.13 -0.37
N SER A 351 -17.88 -16.42 -0.60
CA SER A 351 -17.77 -17.45 0.43
C SER A 351 -16.38 -17.41 1.09
N VAL A 352 -16.32 -17.83 2.35
CA VAL A 352 -15.05 -18.10 3.05
C VAL A 352 -14.17 -19.09 2.27
N SER A 353 -14.79 -20.00 1.51
CA SER A 353 -14.11 -20.99 0.67
C SER A 353 -13.28 -20.34 -0.44
N ARG A 354 -13.61 -19.11 -0.88
CA ARG A 354 -12.76 -18.37 -1.84
C ARG A 354 -11.47 -17.90 -1.20
N PHE A 355 -11.55 -17.32 0.00
CA PHE A 355 -10.36 -16.96 0.77
C PHE A 355 -9.51 -18.21 1.06
N VAL A 356 -10.14 -19.28 1.57
CA VAL A 356 -9.45 -20.54 1.87
C VAL A 356 -8.86 -21.15 0.61
N GLY A 357 -9.55 -21.10 -0.52
CA GLY A 357 -9.05 -21.57 -1.81
C GLY A 357 -7.75 -20.87 -2.23
N ASP A 358 -7.68 -19.54 -2.13
CA ASP A 358 -6.46 -18.78 -2.42
C ASP A 358 -5.31 -19.12 -1.46
N VAL A 359 -5.63 -19.35 -0.18
CA VAL A 359 -4.66 -19.85 0.81
C VAL A 359 -4.17 -21.24 0.42
N VAL A 360 -5.06 -22.20 0.16
CA VAL A 360 -4.73 -23.57 -0.23
C VAL A 360 -3.90 -23.60 -1.52
N ASN A 361 -4.23 -22.77 -2.50
CA ASN A 361 -3.45 -22.62 -3.74
C ASN A 361 -2.02 -22.09 -3.50
N THR A 362 -1.77 -21.44 -2.36
CA THR A 362 -0.42 -21.07 -1.93
C THR A 362 0.39 -22.30 -1.53
N TYR A 363 -0.23 -23.29 -0.87
CA TYR A 363 0.44 -24.47 -0.32
C TYR A 363 0.44 -25.70 -1.25
N ASN A 364 -0.60 -25.88 -2.06
CA ASN A 364 -0.74 -27.06 -2.94
C ASN A 364 0.09 -26.97 -4.23
N GLY A 365 0.57 -25.79 -4.59
CA GLY A 365 1.53 -25.67 -5.67
C GLY A 365 2.82 -26.39 -5.27
N GLN A 366 3.12 -27.54 -5.90
CA GLN A 366 4.26 -28.39 -5.54
C GLN A 366 5.58 -27.61 -5.42
N ASN A 367 5.73 -26.48 -6.13
CA ASN A 367 6.92 -25.64 -6.12
C ASN A 367 6.80 -24.35 -5.29
N ARG A 368 5.73 -24.15 -4.52
CA ARG A 368 5.49 -22.90 -3.77
C ARG A 368 5.98 -23.00 -2.34
N VAL A 369 5.58 -24.02 -1.59
CA VAL A 369 6.03 -24.21 -0.21
C VAL A 369 6.97 -25.40 -0.15
N LEU A 370 8.19 -25.15 0.32
CA LEU A 370 9.25 -26.16 0.40
C LEU A 370 9.30 -26.83 1.78
N LEU A 371 8.63 -26.27 2.79
CA LEU A 371 8.71 -26.69 4.19
C LEU A 371 8.21 -28.12 4.46
N ASN A 372 7.44 -28.71 3.54
CA ASN A 372 6.98 -30.10 3.61
C ASN A 372 7.92 -31.10 2.93
N ARG A 373 9.01 -30.64 2.30
CA ARG A 373 10.01 -31.50 1.64
C ARG A 373 11.12 -31.88 2.60
N SER A 374 11.61 -33.10 2.46
CA SER A 374 12.85 -33.57 3.06
C SER A 374 14.07 -32.94 2.36
N TYR A 375 15.21 -32.88 3.05
CA TYR A 375 16.42 -32.24 2.52
C TYR A 375 16.90 -32.87 1.20
N HIS A 376 16.77 -34.19 1.04
CA HIS A 376 17.20 -34.90 -0.17
C HIS A 376 16.30 -34.63 -1.39
N GLU A 377 15.10 -34.07 -1.18
CA GLU A 377 14.17 -33.67 -2.25
C GLU A 377 14.40 -32.21 -2.70
N LEU A 378 15.25 -31.45 -2.00
CA LEU A 378 15.58 -30.08 -2.38
C LEU A 378 16.68 -30.06 -3.44
N SER A 379 16.43 -29.37 -4.54
CA SER A 379 17.52 -29.00 -5.45
C SER A 379 18.46 -27.98 -4.79
N SER A 380 19.71 -27.89 -5.24
CA SER A 380 20.69 -26.93 -4.70
C SER A 380 20.17 -25.47 -4.74
N SER A 381 19.37 -25.13 -5.76
CA SER A 381 18.76 -23.80 -5.91
C SER A 381 17.60 -23.52 -4.94
N GLU A 382 17.04 -24.56 -4.31
CA GLU A 382 15.93 -24.45 -3.36
C GLU A 382 16.39 -24.36 -1.92
N ILE A 383 17.63 -24.73 -1.60
CA ILE A 383 18.15 -24.78 -0.21
C ILE A 383 18.04 -23.41 0.48
N SER A 384 18.54 -22.34 -0.14
CA SER A 384 18.47 -20.98 0.42
C SER A 384 17.03 -20.48 0.55
N ARG A 385 16.17 -20.88 -0.38
CA ARG A 385 14.74 -20.56 -0.36
C ARG A 385 14.00 -21.30 0.75
N TYR A 386 14.32 -22.57 0.98
CA TYR A 386 13.81 -23.36 2.11
C TYR A 386 14.17 -22.67 3.43
N MET A 387 15.45 -22.29 3.61
CA MET A 387 15.89 -21.59 4.82
C MET A 387 15.17 -20.24 5.02
N MET A 388 14.89 -19.51 3.95
CA MET A 388 14.06 -18.31 4.02
C MET A 388 12.64 -18.63 4.52
N GLN A 389 12.00 -19.67 3.99
CA GLN A 389 10.66 -20.07 4.42
C GLN A 389 10.64 -20.58 5.87
N VAL A 390 11.72 -21.20 6.36
CA VAL A 390 11.85 -21.57 7.79
C VAL A 390 11.84 -20.30 8.65
N ARG A 391 12.56 -19.26 8.23
CA ARG A 391 12.69 -18.01 8.99
C ARG A 391 11.43 -17.16 8.99
N PHE A 392 10.77 -17.01 7.84
CA PHE A 392 9.65 -16.07 7.67
C PHE A 392 8.28 -16.76 7.52
N GLY A 393 8.24 -18.09 7.62
CA GLY A 393 7.10 -18.88 7.19
C GLY A 393 6.81 -18.67 5.70
N THR A 394 5.52 -18.72 5.36
CA THR A 394 5.03 -18.53 3.98
C THR A 394 4.65 -17.08 3.66
N THR A 395 5.08 -16.12 4.49
CA THR A 395 4.71 -14.69 4.36
C THR A 395 4.87 -14.18 2.93
N PHE A 396 6.01 -14.42 2.30
CA PHE A 396 6.30 -13.94 0.94
C PHE A 396 5.77 -14.87 -0.18
N THR A 397 5.27 -16.05 0.17
CA THR A 397 4.66 -17.00 -0.78
C THR A 397 3.15 -16.74 -0.95
N LYS A 398 2.51 -16.10 0.04
CA LYS A 398 1.11 -15.67 -0.02
C LYS A 398 0.90 -14.59 -1.08
N GLN A 399 -0.25 -14.55 -1.72
CA GLN A 399 -0.67 -13.44 -2.60
C GLN A 399 -0.90 -12.14 -1.80
N LYS A 400 -0.82 -10.98 -2.48
CA LYS A 400 -0.94 -9.63 -1.88
C LYS A 400 -2.12 -9.52 -0.92
N HIS A 401 -3.33 -9.86 -1.38
CA HIS A 401 -4.54 -9.67 -0.59
C HIS A 401 -4.58 -10.56 0.65
N ILE A 402 -4.08 -11.80 0.56
CA ILE A 402 -3.94 -12.67 1.74
C ILE A 402 -3.01 -12.01 2.77
N ARG A 403 -1.84 -11.50 2.34
CA ARG A 403 -0.89 -10.84 3.25
C ARG A 403 -1.54 -9.64 3.93
N VAL A 404 -2.11 -8.72 3.16
CA VAL A 404 -2.73 -7.49 3.68
C VAL A 404 -3.94 -7.79 4.58
N TYR A 405 -4.88 -8.63 4.14
CA TYR A 405 -6.05 -8.96 4.97
C TYR A 405 -5.64 -9.65 6.26
N SER A 406 -4.69 -10.59 6.21
CA SER A 406 -4.21 -11.26 7.41
C SER A 406 -3.48 -10.34 8.39
N GLN A 407 -2.87 -9.26 7.88
CA GLN A 407 -2.18 -8.26 8.70
C GLN A 407 -3.13 -7.25 9.33
N PHE A 408 -4.13 -6.78 8.57
CA PHE A 408 -4.94 -5.63 8.97
C PHE A 408 -6.33 -5.98 9.50
N CYS A 409 -6.92 -7.13 9.14
CA CYS A 409 -8.22 -7.52 9.66
C CYS A 409 -8.10 -8.13 11.06
N ASP A 410 -8.90 -7.62 12.00
CA ASP A 410 -9.14 -8.31 13.28
C ASP A 410 -10.12 -9.48 13.09
N ALA A 411 -11.07 -9.32 12.16
CA ALA A 411 -11.89 -10.42 11.64
C ALA A 411 -12.30 -10.21 10.17
N MET A 412 -12.63 -11.31 9.49
CA MET A 412 -13.24 -11.33 8.18
C MET A 412 -14.53 -12.14 8.22
N LEU A 413 -15.62 -11.53 7.76
CA LEU A 413 -16.96 -12.11 7.79
C LEU A 413 -17.40 -12.46 6.37
N PHE A 414 -17.98 -13.64 6.21
CA PHE A 414 -18.58 -14.15 4.98
C PHE A 414 -19.97 -14.71 5.30
N HIS A 415 -20.80 -14.92 4.28
CA HIS A 415 -22.14 -15.47 4.49
C HIS A 415 -22.14 -16.92 5.04
N ASP A 416 -21.04 -17.66 4.86
CA ASP A 416 -20.90 -19.07 5.20
C ASP A 416 -19.69 -19.35 6.12
N GLY A 417 -19.07 -18.31 6.69
CA GLY A 417 -17.96 -18.50 7.61
C GLY A 417 -17.36 -17.21 8.14
N VAL A 418 -16.51 -17.38 9.16
CA VAL A 418 -15.84 -16.27 9.84
C VAL A 418 -14.41 -16.67 10.18
N LEU A 419 -13.48 -15.72 10.03
CA LEU A 419 -12.06 -15.85 10.38
C LEU A 419 -11.69 -14.68 11.28
N TRP A 420 -10.89 -14.91 12.33
CA TRP A 420 -10.52 -13.87 13.29
C TRP A 420 -9.12 -14.10 13.88
N ARG A 421 -8.57 -13.07 14.51
CA ARG A 421 -7.36 -13.17 15.35
C ARG A 421 -7.70 -12.97 16.82
N GLU A 422 -6.90 -13.56 17.71
CA GLU A 422 -7.09 -13.45 19.16
C GLU A 422 -6.01 -12.61 19.86
N GLY A 423 -4.83 -12.52 19.25
CA GLY A 423 -3.68 -11.73 19.68
C GLY A 423 -2.94 -11.22 18.45
#